data_AF-A0A0K1W364-F1
#
_entry.id   AF-A0A0K1W364-F1
#
_cell.length_a   1.000
_cell.length_b   1.000
_cell.length_c   1.000
_cell.angle_alpha   90.00
_cell.angle_beta   90.00
_cell.angle_gamma   90.00
#
_symmetry.space_group_name_H-M   'P 1'
#
loop_
_entity.id
_entity.type
_entity.pdbx_description
1 polymer ?
#
loop_
_entity_poly.entity_id
_entity_poly.type
_entity_poly.pdbx_seq_one_letter_code
_entity_poly.pdbx_strand_id
1 'polypeptide(L)'
;MNLEILNKKIKFFIFSVYIVIFFDIAIFLSIFIRNIIYFSMGMLLAPLLQLIPLIIMLIIVIMGLKFITHFWKLYKKSTSDYKYLYALHNLSISNKKFYKIEIVIIFISCSLLALIGGIGIAPLVFIIKGNNSYRYYSKNID
;
A
#
# COMPACT_ATOMS: atom_id res chain seq x y z
N MET A 1 11.80 -11.65 -20.40
CA MET A 1 11.35 -12.31 -19.15
C MET A 1 9.95 -12.87 -19.38
N ASN A 2 9.65 -14.12 -18.98
CA ASN A 2 8.35 -14.75 -19.23
C ASN A 2 7.21 -13.97 -18.52
N LEU A 3 6.08 -13.74 -19.20
CA LEU A 3 4.88 -13.06 -18.68
C LEU A 3 4.33 -13.73 -17.42
N GLU A 4 4.47 -15.04 -17.32
CA GLU A 4 4.06 -15.80 -16.13
C GLU A 4 4.88 -15.42 -14.88
N ILE A 5 6.20 -15.25 -15.04
CA ILE A 5 7.11 -14.83 -13.97
C ILE A 5 6.80 -13.37 -13.57
N LEU A 6 6.53 -12.51 -14.54
CA LEU A 6 6.11 -11.12 -14.32
C LEU A 6 4.82 -11.07 -13.49
N ASN A 7 3.79 -11.81 -13.91
CA ASN A 7 2.50 -11.88 -13.24
C ASN A 7 2.63 -12.41 -11.80
N LYS A 8 3.47 -13.43 -11.58
CA LYS A 8 3.76 -13.95 -10.23
C LYS A 8 4.44 -12.91 -9.34
N LYS A 9 5.41 -12.16 -9.85
CA LYS A 9 6.07 -11.07 -9.10
C LYS A 9 5.09 -9.94 -8.76
N ILE A 10 4.16 -9.61 -9.65
CA ILE A 10 3.11 -8.60 -9.38
C ILE A 10 2.08 -9.12 -8.39
N LYS A 11 1.73 -10.41 -8.43
CA LYS A 11 0.89 -11.03 -7.41
C LYS A 11 1.50 -10.87 -6.01
N PHE A 12 2.80 -11.14 -5.86
CA PHE A 12 3.50 -10.92 -4.59
C PHE A 12 3.53 -9.45 -4.17
N PHE A 13 3.73 -8.53 -5.12
CA PHE A 13 3.63 -7.10 -4.86
C PHE A 13 2.27 -6.71 -4.27
N ILE A 14 1.17 -7.12 -4.91
CA ILE A 14 -0.18 -6.81 -4.42
C ILE A 14 -0.41 -7.42 -3.04
N PHE A 15 0.02 -8.67 -2.84
CA PHE A 15 -0.07 -9.33 -1.53
C PHE A 15 0.71 -8.58 -0.44
N SER A 16 1.89 -8.07 -0.74
CA SER A 16 2.66 -7.24 0.18
C SER A 16 1.99 -5.90 0.48
N VAL A 17 1.34 -5.27 -0.50
CA VAL A 17 0.53 -4.06 -0.28
C VAL A 17 -0.63 -4.35 0.68
N TYR A 18 -1.31 -5.50 0.56
CA TYR A 18 -2.34 -5.93 1.51
C TYR A 18 -1.80 -6.06 2.93
N ILE A 19 -0.65 -6.71 3.10
CA ILE A 19 -0.02 -6.88 4.42
C ILE A 19 0.31 -5.51 5.04
N VAL A 20 0.91 -4.61 4.26
CA VAL A 20 1.27 -3.26 4.72
C VAL A 20 0.01 -2.50 5.20
N ILE A 21 -1.06 -2.52 4.41
CA ILE A 21 -2.30 -1.82 4.78
C ILE A 21 -2.96 -2.42 6.01
N PHE A 22 -2.91 -3.75 6.16
CA PHE A 22 -3.42 -4.40 7.38
C PHE A 22 -2.68 -3.91 8.63
N PHE A 23 -1.36 -3.80 8.57
CA PHE A 23 -0.57 -3.26 9.67
C PHE A 23 -0.80 -1.76 9.88
N ASP A 24 -0.91 -0.97 8.81
CA ASP A 24 -1.21 0.47 8.91
C ASP A 24 -2.56 0.70 9.61
N ILE A 25 -3.57 -0.12 9.30
CA ILE A 25 -4.88 -0.11 10.00
C ILE A 25 -4.72 -0.48 11.48
N ALA A 26 -3.94 -1.51 11.79
CA ALA A 26 -3.69 -1.92 13.18
C ALA A 26 -2.99 -0.81 13.98
N ILE A 27 -2.01 -0.12 13.39
CA ILE A 27 -1.31 1.02 14.00
C ILE A 27 -2.29 2.19 14.19
N PHE A 28 -3.09 2.51 13.17
CA PHE A 28 -4.10 3.56 13.25
C PHE A 28 -5.09 3.30 14.39
N LEU A 29 -5.65 2.08 14.47
CA LEU A 29 -6.55 1.67 15.55
C LEU A 29 -5.88 1.76 16.93
N SER A 30 -4.61 1.35 17.04
CA SER A 30 -3.85 1.44 18.29
C SER A 30 -3.71 2.90 18.78
N ILE A 31 -3.38 3.83 17.89
CA ILE A 31 -3.30 5.27 18.23
C ILE A 31 -4.68 5.82 18.56
N PHE A 32 -5.70 5.45 17.79
CA PHE A 32 -7.07 5.91 17.99
C PHE A 32 -7.62 5.49 19.37
N ILE A 33 -7.43 4.22 19.76
CA ILE A 33 -7.86 3.72 21.08
C ILE A 33 -7.10 4.42 22.21
N ARG A 34 -5.78 4.63 22.09
CA ARG A 34 -5.00 5.37 23.09
C ARG A 34 -5.50 6.80 23.26
N ASN A 35 -5.85 7.48 22.17
CA ASN A 35 -6.42 8.83 22.25
C ASN A 35 -7.74 8.86 23.02
N ILE A 36 -8.62 7.87 22.84
CA ILE A 36 -9.87 7.75 23.60
C ILE A 36 -9.57 7.55 25.10
N ILE A 37 -8.60 6.70 25.43
CA ILE A 37 -8.20 6.44 26.83
C ILE A 37 -7.63 7.70 27.48
N TYR A 38 -6.73 8.43 26.82
CA TYR A 38 -6.18 9.66 27.38
C TYR A 38 -7.24 10.74 27.57
N PHE A 39 -8.19 10.84 26.63
CA PHE A 39 -9.32 11.74 26.75
C PHE A 39 -10.21 11.37 27.95
N SER A 40 -10.50 10.08 28.17
CA SER A 40 -11.29 9.64 29.32
C SER A 40 -10.58 9.83 30.66
N MET A 41 -9.24 9.84 30.67
CA MET A 41 -8.42 10.17 31.85
C MET A 41 -8.27 11.69 32.11
N GLY A 42 -8.88 12.55 31.28
CA GLY A 42 -8.76 14.01 31.40
C GLY A 42 -7.40 14.58 30.96
N MET A 43 -6.54 13.75 30.36
CA MET A 43 -5.25 14.19 29.83
C MET A 43 -5.45 14.79 28.44
N LEU A 44 -5.61 16.11 28.34
CA LEU A 44 -5.90 16.78 27.06
C LEU A 44 -4.67 17.01 26.17
N LEU A 45 -3.48 17.18 26.75
CA LEU A 45 -2.26 17.50 25.98
C LEU A 45 -1.76 16.31 25.13
N ALA A 46 -1.83 15.09 25.67
CA ALA A 46 -1.37 13.88 24.98
C ALA A 46 -2.18 13.55 23.70
N PRO A 47 -3.53 13.59 23.70
CA PRO A 47 -4.34 13.45 22.50
C PRO A 47 -4.06 14.53 21.45
N LEU A 48 -3.83 15.77 21.89
CA LEU A 48 -3.57 16.91 21.01
C LEU A 48 -2.28 16.71 20.22
N LEU A 49 -1.21 16.24 20.89
CA LEU A 49 0.06 15.88 20.25
C LEU A 49 -0.08 14.66 19.32
N GLN A 50 -0.92 13.69 19.66
CA GLN A 50 -1.15 12.48 18.85
C GLN A 50 -2.09 12.70 17.66
N LEU A 51 -2.72 13.87 17.55
CA LEU A 51 -3.64 14.21 16.47
C LEU A 51 -2.94 14.31 15.12
N ILE A 52 -1.71 14.84 15.08
CA ILE A 52 -0.89 14.91 13.86
C ILE A 52 -0.54 13.49 13.35
N PRO A 53 0.07 12.60 14.16
CA PRO A 53 0.27 11.20 13.75
C PRO A 53 -1.01 10.49 13.31
N LEU A 54 -2.13 10.76 13.98
CA LEU A 54 -3.41 10.15 13.64
C LEU A 54 -3.91 10.59 12.25
N ILE A 55 -3.82 11.88 11.92
CA ILE A 55 -4.19 12.39 10.59
C ILE A 55 -3.28 11.81 9.51
N ILE A 56 -1.96 11.77 9.76
CA ILE A 56 -1.00 11.20 8.80
C ILE A 56 -1.33 9.72 8.55
N MET A 57 -1.55 8.93 9.59
CA MET A 57 -1.92 7.51 9.46
C MET A 57 -3.27 7.33 8.76
N LEU A 58 -4.24 8.21 9.02
CA LEU A 58 -5.53 8.17 8.34
C LEU A 58 -5.37 8.39 6.83
N ILE A 59 -4.57 9.37 6.41
CA ILE A 59 -4.28 9.64 4.99
C ILE A 59 -3.62 8.41 4.35
N ILE A 60 -2.63 7.82 5.00
CA ILE A 60 -1.93 6.62 4.53
C ILE A 60 -2.92 5.47 4.32
N VAL A 61 -3.76 5.18 5.31
CA VAL A 61 -4.75 4.09 5.23
C VAL A 61 -5.77 4.34 4.12
N ILE A 62 -6.29 5.56 3.99
CA ILE A 62 -7.24 5.93 2.92
C ILE A 62 -6.61 5.72 1.55
N MET A 63 -5.37 6.16 1.35
CA MET A 63 -4.69 6.02 0.07
C MET A 63 -4.38 4.56 -0.26
N GLY A 64 -3.95 3.77 0.73
CA GLY A 64 -3.74 2.33 0.57
C GLY A 64 -5.04 1.60 0.20
N LEU A 65 -6.14 1.89 0.90
CA LEU A 65 -7.45 1.30 0.60
C LEU A 65 -7.95 1.71 -0.79
N LYS A 66 -7.76 2.97 -1.19
CA LYS A 66 -8.12 3.45 -2.54
C LYS A 66 -7.35 2.69 -3.63
N PHE A 67 -6.04 2.51 -3.43
CA PHE A 67 -5.20 1.73 -4.34
C PHE A 67 -5.72 0.29 -4.48
N ILE A 68 -5.95 -0.41 -3.35
CA ILE A 68 -6.42 -1.80 -3.36
C ILE A 68 -7.81 -1.93 -3.99
N THR A 69 -8.74 -1.07 -3.63
CA THR A 69 -10.12 -1.14 -4.16
C THR A 69 -10.16 -0.88 -5.65
N HIS A 70 -9.37 0.09 -6.15
CA HIS A 70 -9.27 0.36 -7.57
C HIS A 70 -8.58 -0.80 -8.32
N PHE A 71 -7.50 -1.35 -7.78
CA PHE A 71 -6.85 -2.54 -8.32
C PHE A 71 -7.83 -3.72 -8.41
N TRP A 72 -8.59 -3.99 -7.35
CA TRP A 72 -9.53 -5.11 -7.31
C TRP A 72 -10.68 -4.96 -8.31
N LYS A 73 -11.17 -3.74 -8.53
CA LYS A 73 -12.15 -3.43 -9.58
C LYS A 73 -11.62 -3.78 -10.97
N LEU A 74 -10.36 -3.45 -11.26
CA LEU A 74 -9.73 -3.75 -12.55
C LEU A 74 -9.38 -5.24 -12.69
N TYR A 75 -8.90 -5.86 -11.61
CA TYR A 75 -8.62 -7.30 -11.55
C TYR A 75 -9.86 -8.13 -11.86
N LYS A 76 -11.02 -7.80 -11.26
CA LYS A 76 -12.29 -8.48 -11.54
C LYS A 76 -12.77 -8.33 -12.98
N LYS A 77 -12.42 -7.22 -13.64
CA LYS A 77 -12.77 -6.95 -15.05
C LYS A 77 -11.82 -7.63 -16.04
N SER A 78 -10.68 -8.14 -15.59
CA SER A 78 -9.68 -8.75 -16.48
C SER A 78 -10.04 -10.20 -16.80
N THR A 79 -10.15 -10.52 -18.09
CA THR A 79 -10.35 -11.88 -18.62
C THR A 79 -9.06 -12.57 -19.03
N SER A 80 -7.92 -11.88 -19.00
CA SER A 80 -6.60 -12.42 -19.37
C SER A 80 -6.12 -13.50 -18.39
N ASP A 81 -5.25 -14.41 -18.82
CA ASP A 81 -4.54 -15.33 -17.92
C ASP A 81 -3.54 -14.59 -16.99
N TYR A 82 -3.13 -13.37 -17.36
CA TYR A 82 -2.19 -12.53 -16.61
C TYR A 82 -2.88 -11.36 -15.87
N LYS A 83 -4.00 -11.65 -15.20
CA LYS A 83 -4.90 -10.64 -14.59
C LYS A 83 -4.20 -9.62 -13.69
N TYR A 84 -3.21 -10.01 -12.89
CA TYR A 84 -2.54 -9.10 -11.96
C TYR A 84 -1.69 -8.06 -12.71
N LEU A 85 -0.96 -8.50 -13.73
CA LEU A 85 -0.15 -7.65 -14.59
C LEU A 85 -1.01 -6.63 -15.35
N TYR A 86 -2.08 -7.10 -16.01
CA TYR A 86 -2.99 -6.22 -16.75
C TYR A 86 -3.77 -5.26 -15.84
N ALA A 87 -4.22 -5.72 -14.68
CA ALA A 87 -4.91 -4.85 -13.72
C ALA A 87 -4.00 -3.74 -13.22
N LEU A 88 -2.72 -4.04 -12.90
CA LEU A 88 -1.75 -3.04 -12.47
C LEU A 88 -1.41 -2.05 -13.61
N HIS A 89 -1.28 -2.56 -14.83
CA HIS A 89 -1.03 -1.73 -16.00
C HIS A 89 -2.18 -0.75 -16.27
N ASN A 90 -3.42 -1.25 -16.28
CA ASN A 90 -4.63 -0.43 -16.44
C ASN A 90 -4.79 0.59 -15.30
N LEU A 91 -4.42 0.23 -14.07
CA LEU A 91 -4.41 1.14 -12.93
C LEU A 91 -3.45 2.31 -13.19
N SER A 92 -2.26 2.02 -13.70
CA SER A 92 -1.25 3.04 -14.00
C SER A 92 -1.64 3.98 -15.15
N ILE A 93 -2.35 3.47 -16.16
CA ILE A 93 -2.78 4.25 -17.34
C ILE A 93 -3.97 5.12 -16.96
N SER A 94 -4.97 4.54 -16.30
CA SER A 94 -6.21 5.23 -15.93
C SER A 94 -5.96 6.42 -14.99
N ASN A 95 -4.90 6.39 -14.17
CA ASN A 95 -4.65 7.46 -13.22
C ASN A 95 -3.15 7.71 -12.92
N LYS A 96 -2.37 8.03 -13.96
CA LYS A 96 -0.90 8.12 -13.92
C LYS A 96 -0.32 8.99 -12.79
N LYS A 97 -0.93 10.15 -12.50
CA LYS A 97 -0.45 11.04 -11.42
C LYS A 97 -0.72 10.45 -10.05
N PHE A 98 -1.94 9.99 -9.79
CA PHE A 98 -2.32 9.41 -8.50
C PHE A 98 -1.61 8.09 -8.22
N TYR A 99 -1.44 7.24 -9.23
CA TYR A 99 -0.70 5.97 -9.12
C TYR A 99 0.74 6.16 -8.62
N LYS A 100 1.44 7.20 -9.11
CA LYS A 100 2.80 7.53 -8.63
C LYS A 100 2.79 7.90 -7.14
N ILE A 101 1.84 8.73 -6.73
CA ILE A 101 1.71 9.16 -5.33
C ILE A 101 1.37 7.97 -4.43
N GLU A 102 0.40 7.14 -4.84
CA GLU A 102 -0.01 5.93 -4.11
C GLU A 102 1.16 4.95 -3.92
N ILE A 103 1.98 4.72 -4.97
CA ILE A 103 3.18 3.90 -4.85
C ILE A 103 4.19 4.50 -3.87
N VAL A 104 4.46 5.81 -3.95
CA VAL A 104 5.40 6.47 -3.04
C VAL A 104 4.95 6.31 -1.59
N ILE A 105 3.65 6.47 -1.32
CA ILE A 105 3.08 6.30 0.02
C ILE A 105 3.21 4.86 0.50
N ILE A 106 2.91 3.87 -0.35
CA ILE A 106 3.11 2.45 -0.03
C ILE A 106 4.59 2.18 0.33
N PHE A 107 5.53 2.77 -0.38
CA PHE A 107 6.96 2.67 -0.06
C PHE A 107 7.31 3.28 1.30
N ILE A 108 6.76 4.46 1.60
CA ILE A 108 6.96 5.14 2.90
C ILE A 108 6.38 4.29 4.03
N SER A 109 5.13 3.83 3.93
CA SER A 109 4.49 2.95 4.92
C SER A 109 5.30 1.69 5.16
N CYS A 110 5.74 1.04 4.08
CA CYS A 110 6.49 -0.20 4.19
C CYS A 110 7.88 0.03 4.83
N SER A 111 8.48 1.19 4.61
CA SER A 111 9.77 1.57 5.22
C SER A 111 9.58 1.86 6.72
N LEU A 112 8.51 2.56 7.10
CA LEU A 112 8.15 2.78 8.51
C LEU A 112 7.90 1.45 9.24
N LEU A 113 7.16 0.53 8.61
CA LEU A 113 6.93 -0.82 9.14
C LEU A 113 8.22 -1.64 9.30
N ALA A 114 9.16 -1.48 8.37
CA ALA A 114 10.46 -2.13 8.47
C ALA A 114 11.27 -1.56 9.65
N LEU A 115 11.23 -0.24 9.86
CA LEU A 115 11.94 0.44 10.95
C LEU A 115 11.36 0.12 12.34
N ILE A 116 10.03 0.01 12.47
CA ILE A 116 9.37 -0.14 13.78
C ILE A 116 9.45 -1.57 14.32
N GLY A 117 9.56 -2.59 13.47
CA GLY A 117 9.52 -3.98 13.95
C GLY A 117 10.17 -5.02 13.06
N GLY A 118 10.92 -4.65 12.01
CA GLY A 118 11.57 -5.59 11.09
C GLY A 118 10.63 -6.40 10.18
N ILE A 119 9.35 -6.52 10.55
CA ILE A 119 8.30 -7.24 9.80
C ILE A 119 8.10 -6.64 8.40
N GLY A 120 8.35 -5.33 8.23
CA GLY A 120 8.21 -4.65 6.94
C GLY A 120 9.29 -4.98 5.90
N ILE A 121 10.38 -5.68 6.27
CA ILE A 121 11.49 -5.96 5.33
C ILE A 121 11.04 -6.89 4.18
N ALA A 122 10.31 -7.96 4.50
CA ALA A 122 9.84 -8.90 3.48
C ALA A 122 8.82 -8.27 2.50
N PRO A 123 7.77 -7.57 2.97
CA PRO A 123 6.89 -6.78 2.09
C PRO A 123 7.65 -5.74 1.25
N LEU A 124 8.66 -5.07 1.81
CA LEU A 124 9.44 -4.07 1.10
C LEU A 124 10.20 -4.67 -0.08
N VAL A 125 10.85 -5.83 0.11
CA VAL A 125 11.56 -6.55 -0.95
C VAL A 125 10.60 -6.95 -2.07
N PHE A 126 9.41 -7.45 -1.74
CA PHE A 126 8.41 -7.82 -2.74
C PHE A 126 7.84 -6.61 -3.48
N ILE A 127 7.64 -5.49 -2.79
CA ILE A 127 7.21 -4.22 -3.40
C ILE A 127 8.27 -3.73 -4.41
N ILE A 128 9.55 -3.71 -4.03
CA ILE A 128 10.66 -3.33 -4.92
C ILE A 128 10.71 -4.24 -6.14
N LYS A 129 10.74 -5.56 -5.93
CA LYS A 129 10.85 -6.54 -7.02
C LYS A 129 9.65 -6.48 -7.98
N GLY A 130 8.44 -6.29 -7.45
CA GLY A 130 7.24 -6.14 -8.27
C GLY A 130 7.19 -4.84 -9.05
N ASN A 131 7.56 -3.71 -8.44
CA ASN A 131 7.61 -2.42 -9.14
C ASN A 131 8.66 -2.44 -10.27
N ASN A 132 9.84 -3.02 -10.04
CA ASN A 132 10.86 -3.18 -11.07
C ASN A 132 10.37 -4.08 -12.23
N SER A 133 9.64 -5.14 -11.89
CA SER A 133 9.02 -6.04 -12.87
C SER A 133 7.96 -5.33 -13.71
N TYR A 134 7.14 -4.49 -13.08
CA TYR A 134 6.16 -3.65 -13.77
C TYR A 134 6.83 -2.63 -14.71
N ARG A 135 7.87 -1.92 -14.24
CA ARG A 135 8.63 -0.98 -15.07
C ARG A 135 9.28 -1.64 -16.28
N TYR A 136 9.79 -2.86 -16.11
CA TYR A 136 10.31 -3.64 -17.22
C TYR A 136 9.22 -3.93 -18.25
N TYR A 137 8.04 -4.41 -17.82
CA TYR A 137 6.92 -4.66 -18.73
C TYR A 137 6.47 -3.39 -19.48
N SER A 138 6.26 -2.28 -18.76
CA SER A 138 5.82 -1.02 -19.35
C SER A 138 6.78 -0.47 -20.41
N LYS A 139 8.10 -0.67 -20.24
CA LYS A 139 9.10 -0.19 -21.21
C LYS A 139 9.19 -1.02 -22.50
N ASN A 140 8.66 -2.24 -22.51
CA ASN A 140 8.77 -3.16 -23.66
C ASN A 140 7.45 -3.31 -24.44
N ILE A 141 6.42 -2.53 -24.08
CA ILE A 141 5.08 -2.57 -24.70
C ILE A 141 4.65 -1.21 -25.23
N ASP A 142 5.23 -0.12 -24.69
CA ASP A 142 5.31 1.18 -25.36
C ASP A 142 6.50 1.20 -26.33
#